data_AF-A0A428GNY6-F1
#
_entry.id   AF-A0A428GNY6-F1
#
_cell.length_a   1.000
_cell.length_b   1.000
_cell.length_c   1.000
_cell.angle_alpha   90.00
_cell.angle_beta   90.00
_cell.angle_gamma   90.00
#
_symmetry.space_group_name_H-M   'P 1'
#
loop_
_entity.id
_entity.type
_entity.pdbx_description
1 polymer ?
#
loop_
_entity_poly.entity_id
_entity_poly.type
_entity_poly.pdbx_seq_one_letter_code
_entity_poly.pdbx_strand_id
1 'polypeptide(L)'
;MPDNICSNCCYCSRNILYSLSHATYADFRQFWYYSKKYPNTKRQKVAIAVTLIGLIGSFTVTPWVFNSINTKSEQTQTTISSSSHSSDSSSFSSSKTSGSSTSEEKEKQEKERKEKELQEAQKQKQEQARKEAEAKQIAEAADQAVQQLENNPVQENISSAQAAVEHVADPATKASLTERIGQVQNAINQQAEEARQEAEKQVVEQQDTGSTGGYFKDARGRWHRPNGQYASKIEIANAGLAW
;
A
#
# COMPACT_ATOMS: atom_id res chain seq x y z
N MET A 1 -40.13 38.85 -72.58
CA MET A 1 -40.25 38.33 -71.21
C MET A 1 -40.46 36.84 -71.32
N PRO A 2 -39.48 35.97 -71.01
CA PRO A 2 -39.67 34.53 -71.09
C PRO A 2 -39.94 33.94 -69.70
N ASP A 3 -41.17 33.47 -69.55
CA ASP A 3 -41.55 32.07 -69.29
C ASP A 3 -40.75 31.26 -68.26
N ASN A 4 -41.46 31.04 -67.15
CA ASN A 4 -41.25 29.94 -66.20
C ASN A 4 -41.66 28.61 -66.85
N ILE A 5 -40.78 27.62 -66.80
CA ILE A 5 -40.95 26.27 -66.22
C ILE A 5 -39.88 25.35 -66.81
N CYS A 6 -38.91 24.94 -65.98
CA CYS A 6 -38.26 23.62 -66.02
C CYS A 6 -37.34 23.58 -64.78
N SER A 7 -37.74 22.91 -63.70
CA SER A 7 -37.45 21.49 -63.46
C SER A 7 -35.96 21.15 -63.61
N ASN A 8 -35.38 20.81 -62.47
CA ASN A 8 -34.27 19.89 -62.28
C ASN A 8 -32.82 20.29 -62.60
N CYS A 9 -32.03 19.99 -61.57
CA CYS A 9 -30.70 19.39 -61.63
C CYS A 9 -29.49 20.32 -61.73
N CYS A 10 -28.77 20.31 -60.60
CA CYS A 10 -27.33 20.11 -60.56
C CYS A 10 -26.45 21.30 -60.97
N TYR A 11 -26.45 22.41 -60.23
CA TYR A 11 -25.23 23.26 -60.19
C TYR A 11 -25.06 24.09 -58.90
N CYS A 12 -25.40 23.53 -57.74
CA CYS A 12 -24.93 24.04 -56.43
C CYS A 12 -24.04 23.02 -55.69
N SER A 13 -23.37 22.12 -56.41
CA SER A 13 -22.44 21.12 -55.85
C SER A 13 -20.98 21.46 -56.12
N ARG A 14 -20.64 22.74 -56.33
CA ARG A 14 -19.28 23.16 -56.68
C ARG A 14 -18.59 24.03 -55.64
N ASN A 15 -19.02 23.98 -54.37
CA ASN A 15 -18.37 24.79 -53.33
C ASN A 15 -18.42 24.26 -51.88
N ILE A 16 -18.45 22.94 -51.64
CA ILE A 16 -18.31 22.34 -50.28
C ILE A 16 -17.49 21.03 -50.33
N LEU A 17 -16.42 20.97 -51.14
CA LEU A 17 -15.51 19.81 -51.16
C LEU A 17 -14.02 20.20 -51.18
N TYR A 18 -13.68 21.36 -50.63
CA TYR A 18 -12.28 21.75 -50.39
C TYR A 18 -12.02 22.38 -49.01
N SER A 19 -12.99 22.34 -48.09
CA SER A 19 -12.86 22.92 -46.74
C SER A 19 -12.92 21.90 -45.61
N LEU A 20 -12.81 20.60 -45.92
CA LEU A 20 -12.82 19.51 -44.93
C LEU A 20 -11.63 18.56 -45.09
N SER A 21 -10.45 19.09 -45.42
CA SER A 21 -9.21 18.30 -45.46
C SER A 21 -7.97 19.03 -44.94
N HIS A 22 -8.13 20.07 -44.12
CA HIS A 22 -6.98 20.79 -43.51
C HIS A 22 -7.11 21.09 -42.02
N ALA A 23 -8.14 20.57 -41.32
CA ALA A 23 -8.37 20.87 -39.91
C ALA A 23 -8.01 19.74 -38.92
N THR A 24 -7.42 18.63 -39.38
CA THR A 24 -7.05 17.50 -38.48
C THR A 24 -5.56 17.16 -38.50
N TYR A 25 -4.75 17.81 -39.35
CA TYR A 25 -3.31 17.56 -39.43
C TYR A 25 -2.47 18.60 -38.68
N ALA A 26 -3.03 19.77 -38.38
CA ALA A 26 -2.37 20.82 -37.59
C ALA A 26 -2.34 20.49 -36.09
N ASP A 27 -3.37 19.82 -35.57
CA ASP A 27 -3.50 19.54 -34.13
C ASP A 27 -2.55 18.45 -33.63
N PHE A 28 -2.30 17.40 -34.44
CA PHE A 28 -1.34 16.36 -34.08
C PHE A 28 0.11 16.86 -34.09
N ARG A 29 0.45 17.79 -34.99
CA ARG A 29 1.80 18.37 -35.07
C ARG A 29 2.06 19.29 -33.88
N GLN A 30 1.05 20.05 -33.45
CA GLN A 30 1.14 20.90 -32.26
C GLN A 30 1.24 20.05 -30.99
N PHE A 31 0.49 18.95 -30.87
CA PHE A 31 0.57 18.02 -29.74
C PHE A 31 1.92 17.31 -29.63
N TRP A 32 2.48 16.83 -30.76
CA TRP A 32 3.82 16.22 -30.80
C TRP A 32 4.92 17.23 -30.45
N TYR A 33 4.78 18.49 -30.90
CA TYR A 33 5.71 19.56 -30.56
C TYR A 33 5.62 19.98 -29.08
N TYR A 34 4.41 19.95 -28.48
CA TYR A 34 4.19 20.33 -27.08
C TYR A 34 4.64 19.24 -26.08
N SER A 35 4.42 17.96 -26.42
CA SER A 35 4.85 16.79 -25.64
C SER A 35 6.38 16.73 -25.46
N LYS A 36 7.14 17.23 -26.44
CA LYS A 36 8.60 17.17 -26.44
C LYS A 36 9.29 18.28 -25.66
N LYS A 37 8.58 19.35 -25.24
CA LYS A 37 9.22 20.57 -24.68
C LYS A 37 8.92 20.89 -23.21
N TYR A 38 8.07 20.14 -22.50
CA TYR A 38 7.82 20.35 -21.06
C TYR A 38 7.49 19.06 -20.26
N PRO A 39 8.46 18.45 -19.54
CA PRO A 39 8.20 17.30 -18.68
C PRO A 39 7.74 17.76 -17.28
N ASN A 40 6.45 18.04 -17.11
CA ASN A 40 5.86 18.34 -15.80
C ASN A 40 4.70 17.39 -15.51
N THR A 41 5.00 16.33 -14.75
CA THR A 41 4.10 15.20 -14.40
C THR A 41 2.78 15.63 -13.77
N LYS A 42 2.75 16.80 -13.13
CA LYS A 42 1.53 17.37 -12.51
C LYS A 42 0.47 17.77 -13.55
N ARG A 43 0.87 18.20 -14.75
CA ARG A 43 -0.09 18.63 -15.81
C ARG A 43 -0.61 17.46 -16.66
N GLN A 44 0.16 16.37 -16.78
CA GLN A 44 -0.28 15.15 -17.47
C GLN A 44 -1.44 14.44 -16.76
N LYS A 45 -1.41 14.38 -15.42
CA LYS A 45 -2.50 13.76 -14.63
C LYS A 45 -3.84 14.50 -14.81
N VAL A 46 -3.80 15.83 -14.94
CA VAL A 46 -5.01 16.66 -15.15
C VAL A 46 -5.57 16.47 -16.56
N ALA A 47 -4.71 16.46 -17.59
CA ALA A 47 -5.15 16.26 -18.96
C ALA A 47 -5.77 14.86 -19.20
N ILE A 48 -5.22 13.81 -18.60
CA ILE A 48 -5.74 12.43 -18.67
C ILE A 48 -7.10 12.32 -17.96
N ALA A 49 -7.27 12.99 -16.81
CA ALA A 49 -8.54 12.98 -16.07
C ALA A 49 -9.69 13.65 -16.87
N VAL A 50 -9.41 14.75 -17.58
CA VAL A 50 -10.41 15.45 -18.40
C VAL A 50 -10.88 14.61 -19.59
N THR A 51 -10.00 13.79 -20.17
CA THR A 51 -10.39 12.90 -21.28
C THR A 51 -11.24 11.70 -20.84
N LEU A 52 -11.05 11.17 -19.63
CA LEU A 52 -11.84 10.04 -19.13
C LEU A 52 -13.26 10.43 -18.73
N ILE A 53 -13.46 11.64 -18.18
CA ILE A 53 -14.80 12.13 -17.81
C ILE A 53 -15.66 12.39 -19.05
N GLY A 54 -15.05 12.82 -20.17
CA GLY A 54 -15.75 13.01 -21.45
C GLY A 54 -16.20 11.71 -22.13
N LEU A 55 -15.57 10.57 -21.83
CA LEU A 55 -15.88 9.26 -22.42
C LEU A 55 -16.86 8.41 -21.60
N ILE A 56 -17.06 8.72 -20.31
CA ILE A 56 -17.99 7.99 -19.43
C ILE A 56 -19.43 8.55 -19.51
N GLY A 57 -19.62 9.78 -20.04
CA GLY A 57 -20.92 10.46 -20.08
C GLY A 57 -21.92 10.01 -21.16
N SER A 58 -21.61 9.02 -22.01
CA SER A 58 -22.49 8.62 -23.13
C SER A 58 -22.88 7.14 -23.18
N PHE A 59 -22.88 6.43 -22.06
CA PHE A 59 -23.52 5.10 -21.98
C PHE A 59 -24.54 5.03 -20.83
N THR A 60 -25.76 5.45 -21.18
CA THR A 60 -27.08 4.88 -20.82
C THR A 60 -27.37 4.41 -19.39
N VAL A 61 -28.41 5.05 -18.84
CA VAL A 61 -29.26 4.71 -17.69
C VAL A 61 -29.95 3.34 -17.83
N THR A 62 -29.73 2.39 -16.89
CA THR A 62 -30.75 1.73 -16.01
C THR A 62 -30.09 0.86 -14.91
N PRO A 63 -30.79 0.53 -13.78
CA PRO A 63 -30.17 0.25 -12.47
C PRO A 63 -30.29 -1.22 -11.96
N TRP A 64 -29.70 -1.50 -10.78
CA TRP A 64 -29.86 -2.69 -9.88
C TRP A 64 -29.08 -3.97 -10.30
N VAL A 65 -28.25 -4.66 -9.50
CA VAL A 65 -28.15 -4.92 -8.05
C VAL A 65 -26.70 -5.24 -7.63
N PHE A 66 -26.30 -4.78 -6.45
CA PHE A 66 -25.11 -5.16 -5.69
C PHE A 66 -25.50 -6.12 -4.53
N ASN A 67 -24.53 -6.92 -4.04
CA ASN A 67 -24.55 -7.76 -2.82
C ASN A 67 -25.25 -9.15 -2.92
N SER A 68 -24.74 -10.27 -2.38
CA SER A 68 -23.62 -10.55 -1.46
C SER A 68 -23.39 -12.07 -1.30
N ILE A 69 -22.35 -12.44 -0.51
CA ILE A 69 -22.12 -13.70 0.23
C ILE A 69 -21.18 -14.76 -0.37
N ASN A 70 -19.91 -14.61 0.05
CA ASN A 70 -18.99 -15.58 0.69
C ASN A 70 -18.59 -16.93 0.04
N THR A 71 -17.26 -17.10 0.13
CA THR A 71 -16.48 -18.31 0.45
C THR A 71 -16.09 -19.31 -0.65
N LYS A 72 -14.83 -19.10 -1.07
CA LYS A 72 -13.70 -20.05 -1.18
C LYS A 72 -13.51 -20.85 -2.49
N SER A 73 -12.23 -20.81 -2.89
CA SER A 73 -11.46 -21.60 -3.88
C SER A 73 -11.80 -21.46 -5.37
N GLU A 74 -10.91 -20.70 -6.02
CA GLU A 74 -10.30 -20.92 -7.34
C GLU A 74 -10.91 -22.02 -8.25
N GLN A 75 -11.43 -21.60 -9.42
CA GLN A 75 -10.84 -21.93 -10.73
C GLN A 75 -11.66 -21.28 -11.87
N THR A 76 -10.95 -20.50 -12.68
CA THR A 76 -11.05 -20.37 -14.16
C THR A 76 -12.42 -20.38 -14.87
N GLN A 77 -12.70 -19.21 -15.48
CA GLN A 77 -13.13 -18.99 -16.86
C GLN A 77 -14.39 -19.68 -17.46
N THR A 78 -15.31 -18.78 -17.83
CA THR A 78 -16.11 -18.74 -19.06
C THR A 78 -17.38 -19.61 -19.14
N THR A 79 -18.48 -18.87 -19.15
CA THR A 79 -19.87 -19.30 -19.12
C THR A 79 -20.42 -19.39 -20.55
N ILE A 80 -20.82 -20.62 -20.91
CA ILE A 80 -22.09 -21.00 -21.60
C ILE A 80 -22.15 -20.71 -23.10
N SER A 81 -21.97 -21.72 -23.97
CA SER A 81 -22.91 -22.79 -24.38
C SER A 81 -24.06 -22.32 -25.26
N SER A 82 -24.14 -22.82 -26.49
CA SER A 82 -25.30 -23.63 -26.93
C SER A 82 -25.19 -24.13 -28.38
N SER A 83 -25.58 -25.40 -28.51
CA SER A 83 -26.17 -26.10 -29.65
C SER A 83 -25.40 -26.23 -30.98
N SER A 84 -24.99 -27.48 -31.22
CA SER A 84 -24.78 -28.08 -32.54
C SER A 84 -26.03 -28.88 -32.95
N HIS A 85 -26.55 -28.66 -34.17
CA HIS A 85 -27.24 -29.69 -34.94
C HIS A 85 -26.78 -29.64 -36.39
N SER A 86 -26.26 -30.78 -36.83
CA SER A 86 -25.67 -31.12 -38.12
C SER A 86 -26.71 -31.35 -39.21
N SER A 87 -26.31 -31.23 -40.48
CA SER A 87 -26.29 -32.36 -41.43
C SER A 87 -25.60 -31.98 -42.75
N ASP A 88 -24.95 -33.02 -43.29
CA ASP A 88 -24.04 -33.12 -44.43
C ASP A 88 -24.58 -32.71 -45.81
N SER A 89 -23.68 -32.37 -46.76
CA SER A 89 -23.24 -33.36 -47.76
C SER A 89 -22.41 -32.80 -48.93
N SER A 90 -21.43 -33.63 -49.31
CA SER A 90 -20.94 -33.91 -50.66
C SER A 90 -19.90 -32.98 -51.33
N SER A 91 -18.66 -33.49 -51.29
CA SER A 91 -17.74 -33.74 -52.43
C SER A 91 -17.64 -32.74 -53.58
N PHE A 92 -16.40 -32.29 -53.87
CA PHE A 92 -15.66 -32.66 -55.10
C PHE A 92 -14.42 -31.75 -55.29
N SER A 93 -13.28 -32.43 -55.40
CA SER A 93 -12.09 -32.15 -56.22
C SER A 93 -11.32 -30.82 -56.15
N SER A 94 -10.05 -31.02 -55.80
CA SER A 94 -8.88 -30.79 -56.66
C SER A 94 -8.64 -29.37 -57.18
N SER A 95 -7.55 -28.77 -56.72
CA SER A 95 -6.35 -28.67 -57.56
C SER A 95 -5.21 -28.00 -56.80
N LYS A 96 -4.04 -28.63 -56.87
CA LYS A 96 -2.75 -28.01 -56.59
C LYS A 96 -2.46 -26.95 -57.64
N THR A 97 -1.84 -25.84 -57.25
CA THR A 97 -0.66 -25.21 -57.89
C THR A 97 -0.29 -23.95 -57.10
N SER A 98 0.88 -23.94 -56.44
CA SER A 98 2.02 -23.06 -56.76
C SER A 98 1.63 -21.58 -56.87
N GLY A 99 2.04 -20.67 -56.00
CA GLY A 99 3.36 -20.50 -55.41
C GLY A 99 3.73 -19.02 -55.54
N SER A 100 4.69 -18.59 -54.73
CA SER A 100 5.39 -17.31 -54.83
C SER A 100 4.67 -16.06 -54.30
N SER A 101 4.74 -15.91 -52.98
CA SER A 101 4.82 -14.71 -52.11
C SER A 101 4.33 -15.24 -50.77
N THR A 102 5.07 -15.35 -49.66
CA THR A 102 5.98 -14.37 -49.10
C THR A 102 6.76 -15.08 -47.98
N SER A 103 8.00 -15.54 -48.23
CA SER A 103 8.85 -16.06 -47.13
C SER A 103 9.21 -14.93 -46.15
N GLU A 104 9.23 -13.69 -46.65
CA GLU A 104 9.59 -12.47 -45.93
C GLU A 104 8.48 -11.94 -44.99
N GLU A 105 7.18 -12.09 -45.31
CA GLU A 105 6.09 -11.70 -44.37
C GLU A 105 5.98 -12.66 -43.20
N LYS A 106 6.17 -13.97 -43.44
CA LYS A 106 6.11 -14.98 -42.38
C LYS A 106 7.28 -14.81 -41.39
N GLU A 107 8.48 -14.49 -41.92
CA GLU A 107 9.66 -14.17 -41.11
C GLU A 107 9.51 -12.84 -40.35
N LYS A 108 8.91 -11.82 -40.97
CA LYS A 108 8.62 -10.53 -40.33
C LYS A 108 7.59 -10.67 -39.19
N GLN A 109 6.54 -11.47 -39.39
CA GLN A 109 5.51 -11.72 -38.37
C GLN A 109 6.03 -12.54 -37.18
N GLU A 110 6.96 -13.49 -37.41
CA GLU A 110 7.62 -14.23 -36.34
C GLU A 110 8.56 -13.33 -35.53
N LYS A 111 9.29 -12.42 -36.20
CA LYS A 111 10.20 -11.47 -35.55
C LYS A 111 9.44 -10.44 -34.69
N GLU A 112 8.32 -9.94 -35.18
CA GLU A 112 7.43 -9.03 -34.43
C GLU A 112 6.82 -9.71 -33.20
N ARG A 113 6.41 -10.99 -33.32
CA ARG A 113 5.88 -11.76 -32.18
C ARG A 113 6.95 -12.00 -31.11
N LYS A 114 8.18 -12.36 -31.51
CA LYS A 114 9.33 -12.53 -30.60
C LYS A 114 9.70 -11.22 -29.91
N GLU A 115 9.67 -10.09 -30.61
CA GLU A 115 9.96 -8.78 -30.02
C GLU A 115 8.88 -8.35 -29.02
N LYS A 116 7.60 -8.61 -29.31
CA LYS A 116 6.49 -8.36 -28.39
C LYS A 116 6.57 -9.24 -27.13
N GLU A 117 6.90 -10.51 -27.28
CA GLU A 117 7.09 -11.44 -26.15
C GLU A 117 8.28 -11.03 -25.27
N LEU A 118 9.39 -10.60 -25.88
CA LEU A 118 10.54 -10.08 -25.15
C LEU A 118 10.21 -8.78 -24.40
N GLN A 119 9.41 -7.89 -25.01
CA GLN A 119 8.96 -6.65 -24.40
C GLN A 119 8.00 -6.90 -23.22
N GLU A 120 7.07 -7.85 -23.35
CA GLU A 120 6.19 -8.26 -22.26
C GLU A 120 6.96 -8.91 -21.11
N ALA A 121 7.94 -9.78 -21.40
CA ALA A 121 8.81 -10.38 -20.40
C ALA A 121 9.66 -9.33 -19.66
N GLN A 122 10.19 -8.32 -20.37
CA GLN A 122 10.90 -7.20 -19.74
C GLN A 122 9.99 -6.38 -18.83
N LYS A 123 8.75 -6.12 -19.26
CA LYS A 123 7.77 -5.38 -18.46
C LYS A 123 7.37 -6.13 -17.19
N GLN A 124 7.17 -7.45 -17.27
CA GLN A 124 6.90 -8.30 -16.10
C GLN A 124 8.08 -8.31 -15.12
N LYS A 125 9.31 -8.49 -15.63
CA LYS A 125 10.51 -8.47 -14.80
C LYS A 125 10.72 -7.12 -14.11
N GLN A 126 10.45 -6.01 -14.80
CA GLN A 126 10.54 -4.67 -14.23
C GLN A 126 9.47 -4.43 -13.15
N GLU A 127 8.24 -4.90 -13.35
CA GLU A 127 7.19 -4.79 -12.35
C GLU A 127 7.49 -5.64 -11.10
N GLN A 128 8.01 -6.85 -11.29
CA GLN A 128 8.44 -7.71 -10.19
C GLN A 128 9.59 -7.09 -9.40
N ALA A 129 10.61 -6.56 -10.10
CA ALA A 129 11.73 -5.87 -9.44
C ALA A 129 11.27 -4.64 -8.65
N ARG A 130 10.25 -3.92 -9.14
CA ARG A 130 9.67 -2.79 -8.43
C ARG A 130 8.94 -3.24 -7.15
N LYS A 131 8.13 -4.31 -7.21
CA LYS A 131 7.44 -4.86 -6.03
C LYS A 131 8.44 -5.38 -4.99
N GLU A 132 9.51 -6.03 -5.43
CA GLU A 132 10.57 -6.50 -4.53
C GLU A 132 11.31 -5.33 -3.86
N ALA A 133 11.62 -4.26 -4.61
CA ALA A 133 12.26 -3.07 -4.05
C ALA A 133 11.37 -2.34 -3.02
N GLU A 134 10.07 -2.28 -3.26
CA GLU A 134 9.09 -1.73 -2.32
C GLU A 134 9.01 -2.59 -1.05
N ALA A 135 8.93 -3.92 -1.19
CA ALA A 135 8.93 -4.84 -0.05
C ALA A 135 10.21 -4.73 0.79
N LYS A 136 11.38 -4.55 0.16
CA LYS A 136 12.65 -4.31 0.86
C LYS A 136 12.64 -3.00 1.65
N GLN A 137 12.11 -1.91 1.08
CA GLN A 137 12.00 -0.65 1.79
C GLN A 137 11.06 -0.74 3.00
N ILE A 138 9.95 -1.47 2.87
CA ILE A 138 9.02 -1.70 3.98
C ILE A 138 9.70 -2.53 5.09
N ALA A 139 10.43 -3.58 4.73
CA ALA A 139 11.17 -4.39 5.68
C ALA A 139 12.22 -3.56 6.44
N GLU A 140 13.00 -2.73 5.72
CA GLU A 140 14.02 -1.88 6.32
C GLU A 140 13.42 -0.79 7.23
N ALA A 141 12.29 -0.20 6.84
CA ALA A 141 11.56 0.75 7.67
C ALA A 141 11.04 0.11 8.96
N ALA A 142 10.52 -1.13 8.87
CA ALA A 142 10.09 -1.89 10.04
C ALA A 142 11.27 -2.23 10.96
N ASP A 143 12.39 -2.67 10.40
CA ASP A 143 13.62 -2.92 11.15
C ASP A 143 14.09 -1.68 11.90
N GLN A 144 14.12 -0.52 11.25
CA GLN A 144 14.49 0.75 11.89
C GLN A 144 13.54 1.14 13.02
N ALA A 145 12.23 0.97 12.83
CA ALA A 145 11.25 1.25 13.87
C ALA A 145 11.44 0.35 15.10
N VAL A 146 11.73 -0.93 14.91
CA VAL A 146 12.06 -1.86 15.99
C VAL A 146 13.38 -1.48 16.67
N GLN A 147 14.40 -1.11 15.90
CA GLN A 147 15.68 -0.66 16.45
C GLN A 147 15.54 0.62 17.28
N GLN A 148 14.68 1.55 16.87
CA GLN A 148 14.37 2.74 17.66
C GLN A 148 13.66 2.40 18.96
N LEU A 149 12.73 1.43 18.94
CA LEU A 149 12.07 0.93 20.13
C LEU A 149 13.06 0.24 21.09
N GLU A 150 14.03 -0.53 20.58
CA GLU A 150 15.08 -1.15 21.38
C GLU A 150 16.00 -0.12 22.04
N ASN A 151 16.34 0.95 21.31
CA ASN A 151 17.18 2.03 21.84
C ASN A 151 16.44 2.94 22.84
N ASN A 152 15.11 3.03 22.73
CA ASN A 152 14.26 3.80 23.62
C ASN A 152 13.00 3.00 23.98
N PRO A 153 13.10 2.09 24.97
CA PRO A 153 12.04 1.17 25.33
C PRO A 153 10.95 1.92 26.12
N VAL A 154 10.08 2.61 25.41
CA VAL A 154 8.91 3.31 25.95
C VAL A 154 7.63 2.77 25.35
N GLN A 155 6.58 2.66 26.17
CA GLN A 155 5.33 1.99 25.84
C GLN A 155 4.66 2.60 24.59
N GLU A 156 4.80 3.91 24.41
CA GLU A 156 4.19 4.66 23.31
C GLU A 156 4.76 4.25 21.94
N ASN A 157 6.05 3.86 21.89
CA ASN A 157 6.74 3.50 20.65
C ASN A 157 6.43 2.08 20.17
N ILE A 158 5.88 1.22 21.05
CA ILE A 158 5.55 -0.17 20.71
C ILE A 158 4.50 -0.21 19.59
N SER A 159 3.46 0.63 19.71
CA SER A 159 2.39 0.73 18.73
C SER A 159 2.91 1.10 17.34
N SER A 160 3.87 2.04 17.27
CA SER A 160 4.49 2.47 16.02
C SER A 160 5.34 1.36 15.38
N ALA A 161 6.12 0.63 16.19
CA ALA A 161 6.92 -0.49 15.69
C ALA A 161 6.04 -1.64 15.18
N GLN A 162 4.96 -1.97 15.90
CA GLN A 162 3.99 -2.99 15.48
C GLN A 162 3.32 -2.64 14.15
N ALA A 163 2.90 -1.38 13.98
CA ALA A 163 2.30 -0.91 12.74
C ALA A 163 3.27 -1.05 11.54
N ALA A 164 4.56 -0.73 11.73
CA ALA A 164 5.56 -0.90 10.68
C ALA A 164 5.77 -2.37 10.30
N VAL A 165 5.81 -3.27 11.30
CA VAL A 165 5.96 -4.73 11.10
C VAL A 165 4.74 -5.35 10.41
N GLU A 166 3.54 -4.78 10.57
CA GLU A 166 2.32 -5.31 9.95
C GLU A 166 2.42 -5.33 8.41
N HIS A 167 3.07 -4.32 7.83
CA HIS A 167 3.24 -4.15 6.38
C HIS A 167 4.34 -5.03 5.77
N VAL A 168 5.17 -5.68 6.57
CA VAL A 168 6.25 -6.55 6.09
C VAL A 168 5.67 -7.78 5.39
N ALA A 169 6.06 -7.98 4.14
CA ALA A 169 5.52 -9.05 3.30
C ALA A 169 6.15 -10.43 3.57
N ASP A 170 7.43 -10.46 3.95
CA ASP A 170 8.12 -11.71 4.24
C ASP A 170 7.77 -12.21 5.67
N PRO A 171 7.22 -13.43 5.81
CA PRO A 171 6.78 -13.94 7.10
C PRO A 171 7.94 -14.20 8.07
N ALA A 172 9.14 -14.55 7.58
CA ALA A 172 10.28 -14.83 8.44
C ALA A 172 10.80 -13.56 9.12
N THR A 173 11.01 -12.50 8.36
CA THR A 173 11.37 -11.17 8.89
C THR A 173 10.29 -10.63 9.82
N LYS A 174 9.00 -10.74 9.43
CA LYS A 174 7.89 -10.31 10.29
C LYS A 174 7.87 -11.03 11.64
N ALA A 175 8.10 -12.34 11.66
CA ALA A 175 8.17 -13.12 12.89
C ALA A 175 9.33 -12.68 13.80
N SER A 176 10.53 -12.52 13.22
CA SER A 176 11.70 -12.05 13.97
C SER A 176 11.51 -10.66 14.58
N LEU A 177 10.93 -9.72 13.82
CA LEU A 177 10.65 -8.37 14.30
C LEU A 177 9.58 -8.36 15.40
N THR A 178 8.55 -9.19 15.25
CA THR A 178 7.51 -9.33 16.27
C THR A 178 8.08 -9.90 17.58
N GLU A 179 8.98 -10.87 17.50
CA GLU A 179 9.67 -11.43 18.66
C GLU A 179 10.49 -10.36 19.38
N ARG A 180 11.28 -9.57 18.66
CA ARG A 180 12.07 -8.45 19.21
C ARG A 180 11.20 -7.43 19.94
N ILE A 181 10.07 -7.03 19.33
CA ILE A 181 9.08 -6.15 19.99
C ILE A 181 8.56 -6.78 21.28
N GLY A 182 8.26 -8.09 21.27
CA GLY A 182 7.82 -8.82 22.46
C GLY A 182 8.86 -8.84 23.58
N GLN A 183 10.14 -9.00 23.24
CA GLN A 183 11.25 -8.92 24.21
C GLN A 183 11.35 -7.52 24.83
N VAL A 184 11.25 -6.46 24.02
CA VAL A 184 11.25 -5.08 24.53
C VAL A 184 10.05 -4.83 25.45
N GLN A 185 8.86 -5.29 25.08
CA GLN A 185 7.68 -5.16 25.95
C GLN A 185 7.88 -5.83 27.30
N ASN A 186 8.51 -7.00 27.34
CA ASN A 186 8.84 -7.69 28.58
C ASN A 186 9.87 -6.91 29.41
N ALA A 187 10.88 -6.34 28.77
CA ALA A 187 11.88 -5.52 29.44
C ALA A 187 11.26 -4.26 30.07
N ILE A 188 10.33 -3.59 29.36
CA ILE A 188 9.58 -2.44 29.88
C ILE A 188 8.78 -2.85 31.13
N ASN A 189 8.09 -3.98 31.08
CA ASN A 189 7.31 -4.47 32.22
C ASN A 189 8.19 -4.81 33.43
N GLN A 190 9.35 -5.42 33.21
CA GLN A 190 10.32 -5.73 34.27
C GLN A 190 10.87 -4.46 34.90
N GLN A 191 11.30 -3.49 34.09
CA GLN A 191 11.80 -2.21 34.59
C GLN A 191 10.74 -1.44 35.37
N ALA A 192 9.48 -1.48 34.93
CA ALA A 192 8.37 -0.87 35.66
C ALA A 192 8.13 -1.53 37.02
N GLU A 193 8.28 -2.85 37.11
CA GLU A 193 8.13 -3.59 38.36
C GLU A 193 9.30 -3.33 39.32
N GLU A 194 10.53 -3.32 38.81
CA GLU A 194 11.73 -2.97 39.59
C GLU A 194 11.62 -1.55 40.17
N ALA A 195 11.22 -0.58 39.35
CA ALA A 195 11.02 0.80 39.80
C ALA A 195 9.92 0.91 40.88
N ARG A 196 8.86 0.09 40.80
CA ARG A 196 7.83 0.02 41.85
C ARG A 196 8.37 -0.54 43.15
N GLN A 197 9.15 -1.62 43.08
CA GLN A 197 9.76 -2.22 44.27
C GLN A 197 10.77 -1.28 44.93
N GLU A 198 11.57 -0.57 44.14
CA GLU A 198 12.50 0.44 44.65
C GLU A 198 11.77 1.63 45.30
N ALA A 199 10.65 2.07 44.71
CA ALA A 199 9.82 3.10 45.30
C ALA A 199 9.17 2.63 46.61
N GLU A 200 8.68 1.37 46.67
CA GLU A 200 8.10 0.80 47.89
C GLU A 200 9.15 0.69 49.01
N LYS A 201 10.37 0.24 48.70
CA LYS A 201 11.48 0.24 49.68
C LYS A 201 11.78 1.63 50.23
N GLN A 202 11.82 2.65 49.36
CA GLN A 202 12.02 4.03 49.80
C GLN A 202 10.88 4.55 50.67
N VAL A 203 9.63 4.17 50.37
CA VAL A 203 8.46 4.54 51.19
C VAL A 203 8.49 3.85 52.54
N VAL A 204 8.86 2.56 52.62
CA VAL A 204 8.98 1.83 53.89
C VAL A 204 10.08 2.43 54.76
N GLU A 205 11.23 2.81 54.19
CA GLU A 205 12.32 3.44 54.94
C GLU A 205 11.95 4.85 55.44
N GLN A 206 11.18 5.61 54.67
CA GLN A 206 10.61 6.90 55.10
C GLN A 206 9.46 6.75 56.11
N GLN A 207 8.67 5.68 56.03
CA GLN A 207 7.62 5.39 57.00
C GLN A 207 8.20 4.89 58.34
N ASP A 208 9.31 4.15 58.36
CA ASP A 208 9.94 3.73 59.62
C ASP A 208 10.51 4.95 60.38
N THR A 209 11.11 5.90 59.66
CA THR A 209 11.59 7.17 60.26
C THR A 209 10.45 8.11 60.66
N GLY A 210 9.33 8.14 59.92
CA GLY A 210 8.15 8.97 60.21
C GLY A 210 7.21 8.40 61.28
N SER A 211 6.98 7.08 61.29
CA SER A 211 6.11 6.36 62.26
C SER A 211 6.71 6.40 63.67
N THR A 212 8.03 6.47 63.75
CA THR A 212 8.77 6.49 65.00
C THR A 212 8.95 7.92 65.56
N GLY A 213 8.26 8.93 64.99
CA GLY A 213 8.30 10.31 65.47
C GLY A 213 9.70 10.95 65.45
N GLY A 214 10.61 10.43 64.61
CA GLY A 214 12.02 10.80 64.56
C GLY A 214 12.92 10.14 65.63
N TYR A 215 12.37 9.25 66.46
CA TYR A 215 13.18 8.35 67.29
C TYR A 215 13.73 7.19 66.46
N PHE A 216 14.90 6.64 66.80
CA PHE A 216 15.49 5.48 66.12
C PHE A 216 16.21 4.54 67.10
N LYS A 217 16.30 3.24 66.81
CA LYS A 217 17.09 2.27 67.60
C LYS A 217 18.49 2.11 66.99
N ASP A 218 19.53 2.10 67.83
CA ASP A 218 20.87 1.70 67.41
C ASP A 218 20.98 0.17 67.22
N ALA A 219 22.10 -0.31 66.66
CA ALA A 219 22.36 -1.75 66.51
C ALA A 219 22.42 -2.52 67.84
N ARG A 220 22.47 -1.82 68.98
CA ARG A 220 22.42 -2.38 70.34
C ARG A 220 21.02 -2.31 70.95
N GLY A 221 20.01 -1.90 70.17
CA GLY A 221 18.61 -1.80 70.57
C GLY A 221 18.26 -0.60 71.46
N ARG A 222 19.17 0.36 71.67
CA ARG A 222 18.91 1.57 72.47
C ARG A 222 18.23 2.64 71.62
N TRP A 223 17.21 3.26 72.18
CA TRP A 223 16.47 4.34 71.55
C TRP A 223 17.21 5.67 71.60
N HIS A 224 17.22 6.41 70.49
CA HIS A 224 17.77 7.74 70.33
C HIS A 224 16.70 8.73 69.88
N ARG A 225 16.86 9.98 70.27
CA ARG A 225 16.10 11.15 69.82
C ARG A 225 16.60 11.62 68.44
N PRO A 226 15.86 12.48 67.73
CA PRO A 226 16.32 13.10 66.48
C PRO A 226 17.64 13.87 66.61
N ASN A 227 17.94 14.40 67.81
CA ASN A 227 19.19 15.12 68.09
C ASN A 227 20.38 14.19 68.44
N GLY A 228 20.21 12.87 68.34
CA GLY A 228 21.23 11.85 68.59
C GLY A 228 21.39 11.43 70.06
N GLN A 229 20.78 12.14 71.03
CA GLN A 229 20.84 11.73 72.44
C GLN A 229 19.96 10.51 72.73
N TYR A 230 20.26 9.77 73.80
CA TYR A 230 19.41 8.67 74.24
C TYR A 230 18.00 9.15 74.60
N ALA A 231 17.00 8.41 74.14
CA ALA A 231 15.62 8.57 74.57
C ALA A 231 15.36 7.73 75.82
N SER A 232 14.59 8.28 76.75
CA SER A 232 14.24 7.58 77.99
C SER A 232 13.08 6.61 77.76
N LYS A 233 12.93 5.63 78.65
CA LYS A 233 11.83 4.64 78.58
C LYS A 233 10.45 5.27 78.63
N ILE A 234 10.30 6.33 79.41
CA ILE A 234 9.04 7.06 79.52
C ILE A 234 8.72 7.77 78.21
N GLU A 235 9.71 8.40 77.56
CA GLU A 235 9.51 9.10 76.29
C GLU A 235 9.09 8.14 75.17
N ILE A 236 9.73 6.98 75.07
CA ILE A 236 9.41 5.96 74.07
C ILE A 236 8.03 5.34 74.30
N ALA A 237 7.68 5.05 75.56
CA ALA A 237 6.35 4.57 75.90
C ALA A 237 5.25 5.62 75.59
N ASN A 238 5.53 6.89 75.85
CA ASN A 238 4.63 8.00 75.50
C ASN A 238 4.46 8.19 73.99
N ALA A 239 5.50 7.85 73.21
CA ALA A 239 5.44 7.82 71.75
C ALA A 239 4.71 6.58 71.19
N GLY A 240 4.22 5.67 72.06
CA GLY A 240 3.55 4.43 71.64
C GLY A 240 4.51 3.38 71.09
N LEU A 241 5.82 3.56 71.28
CA LEU A 241 6.87 2.70 70.77
C LEU A 241 7.23 1.61 71.80
N ALA A 242 7.59 0.42 71.31
CA ALA A 242 8.04 -0.67 72.16
C ALA A 242 9.45 -0.41 72.69
N TRP A 243 9.67 -0.62 73.99
CA TRP A 243 10.97 -0.42 74.62
C TRP A 243 12.01 -1.45 74.15
#